data_AF-A0A956EKX5-F1
#
_entry.id   AF-A0A956EKX5-F1
#
_cell.length_a   1.000
_cell.length_b   1.000
_cell.length_c   1.000
_cell.angle_alpha   90.00
_cell.angle_beta   90.00
_cell.angle_gamma   90.00
#
_symmetry.space_group_name_H-M   'P 1'
#
loop_
_entity.id
_entity.type
_entity.pdbx_description
1 polymer ?
#
loop_
_entity_poly.entity_id
_entity_poly.type
_entity_poly.pdbx_seq_one_letter_code
_entity_poly.pdbx_strand_id
1 'polypeptide(L)'
;MYTKEHMNVGTIGHVDHGKTTLTAAITRIAAALYGGAARAFDEIDNAKEEKERGITISASHVEYESARRHYAHIDCPGHADYIKNMITGASQMDGAILLVDA
;
A
#
# COMPACT_ATOMS: atom_id res chain seq x y z
N MET A 1 12.45 -17.46 3.98
CA MET A 1 12.87 -16.95 5.30
C MET A 1 13.57 -15.63 5.03
N TYR A 2 12.94 -14.50 5.36
CA TYR A 2 13.55 -13.18 5.13
C TYR A 2 14.74 -13.01 6.08
N THR A 3 15.87 -12.53 5.55
CA THR A 3 17.11 -12.34 6.35
C THR A 3 17.14 -11.00 7.09
N LYS A 4 16.20 -10.10 6.78
CA LYS A 4 16.11 -8.74 7.31
C LYS A 4 14.95 -8.63 8.31
N GLU A 5 15.03 -7.66 9.23
CA GLU A 5 13.94 -7.32 10.14
C GLU A 5 12.66 -6.99 9.34
N HIS A 6 11.56 -7.66 9.68
CA HIS A 6 10.27 -7.52 9.01
C HIS A 6 9.42 -6.47 9.73
N MET A 7 8.77 -5.59 8.97
CA MET A 7 7.87 -4.57 9.52
C MET A 7 6.62 -4.44 8.66
N ASN A 8 5.45 -4.44 9.30
CA ASN A 8 4.18 -4.17 8.64
C ASN A 8 3.95 -2.65 8.62
N VAL A 9 3.76 -2.09 7.43
CA VAL A 9 3.47 -0.67 7.24
C VAL A 9 2.23 -0.49 6.37
N GLY A 10 1.69 0.71 6.26
CA GLY A 10 0.63 0.94 5.29
C GLY A 10 0.26 2.40 5.08
N THR A 11 -0.43 2.67 3.97
CA THR A 11 -0.90 4.00 3.58
C THR A 11 -2.30 4.25 4.11
N ILE A 12 -2.50 5.41 4.74
CA ILE A 12 -3.79 5.88 5.22
C ILE A 12 -4.02 7.32 4.76
N GLY A 13 -5.27 7.75 4.69
CA GLY A 13 -5.63 9.09 4.20
C GLY A 13 -6.98 9.12 3.50
N HIS A 14 -7.47 10.32 3.18
CA HIS A 14 -8.75 10.52 2.52
C HIS A 14 -8.77 9.92 1.10
N VAL A 15 -9.96 9.79 0.50
CA VAL A 15 -10.11 9.40 -0.90
C VAL A 15 -9.34 10.37 -1.80
N ASP A 16 -8.80 9.86 -2.91
CA ASP A 16 -8.06 10.61 -3.93
C ASP A 16 -6.74 11.30 -3.51
N HIS A 17 -6.29 11.17 -2.26
CA HIS A 17 -4.98 11.65 -1.80
C HIS A 17 -3.76 10.87 -2.38
N GLY A 18 -3.97 9.97 -3.35
CA GLY A 18 -2.88 9.27 -4.03
C GLY A 18 -2.21 8.12 -3.26
N LYS A 19 -2.89 7.48 -2.30
CA LYS A 19 -2.37 6.33 -1.50
C LYS A 19 -1.79 5.24 -2.38
N THR A 20 -2.60 4.69 -3.27
CA THR A 20 -2.22 3.60 -4.17
C THR A 20 -1.13 4.02 -5.16
N THR A 21 -1.16 5.27 -5.63
CA THR A 21 -0.11 5.84 -6.48
C THR A 21 1.23 5.89 -5.76
N LEU A 22 1.24 6.30 -4.49
CA LEU A 22 2.45 6.28 -3.67
C LEU A 22 2.94 4.85 -3.44
N THR A 23 2.05 3.92 -3.12
CA THR A 23 2.38 2.51 -2.92
C THR A 23 3.06 1.91 -4.17
N ALA A 24 2.52 2.18 -5.37
CA ALA A 24 3.15 1.79 -6.63
C ALA A 24 4.54 2.44 -6.82
N ALA A 25 4.68 3.73 -6.50
CA ALA A 25 5.95 4.44 -6.60
C ALA A 25 7.02 3.87 -5.65
N ILE A 26 6.65 3.54 -4.41
CA ILE A 26 7.55 2.93 -3.42
C ILE A 26 8.08 1.60 -3.93
N THR A 27 7.19 0.70 -4.39
CA THR A 27 7.62 -0.62 -4.89
C THR A 27 8.52 -0.49 -6.12
N ARG A 28 8.23 0.45 -7.03
CA ARG A 28 9.07 0.73 -8.20
C ARG A 28 10.47 1.22 -7.82
N ILE A 29 10.56 2.17 -6.90
CA ILE A 29 11.86 2.72 -6.44
C ILE A 29 12.64 1.66 -5.67
N ALA A 30 11.97 0.90 -4.78
CA ALA A 30 12.59 -0.17 -4.03
C ALA A 30 13.14 -1.26 -4.96
N ALA A 31 12.37 -1.66 -5.99
CA ALA A 31 12.83 -2.60 -7.01
C ALA A 31 14.08 -2.10 -7.77
N ALA A 32 14.14 -0.80 -8.07
CA ALA A 32 15.28 -0.20 -8.75
C ALA A 32 16.54 -0.11 -7.86
N LEU A 33 16.39 0.10 -6.55
CA LEU A 33 17.52 0.30 -5.62
C LEU A 33 18.01 -0.98 -4.96
N TYR A 34 17.10 -1.88 -4.62
CA TYR A 34 17.36 -3.05 -3.78
C TYR A 34 17.01 -4.38 -4.47
N GLY A 35 16.42 -4.33 -5.67
CA GLY A 35 15.88 -5.50 -6.36
C GLY A 35 14.45 -5.84 -5.88
N GLY A 36 13.91 -6.93 -6.42
CA GLY A 36 12.51 -7.35 -6.17
C GLY A 36 11.56 -7.01 -7.31
N ALA A 37 10.26 -7.16 -7.07
CA ALA A 37 9.22 -6.94 -8.06
C ALA A 37 8.58 -5.56 -7.88
N ALA A 38 8.65 -4.71 -8.91
CA ALA A 38 7.84 -3.50 -8.95
C ALA A 38 6.36 -3.88 -9.09
N ARG A 39 5.46 -3.19 -8.39
CA ARG A 39 4.01 -3.33 -8.54
C ARG A 39 3.45 -2.09 -9.21
N ALA A 40 2.79 -2.29 -10.34
CA ALA A 40 2.09 -1.19 -11.01
C ALA A 40 0.77 -0.89 -10.29
N PHE A 41 0.26 0.33 -10.44
CA PHE A 41 -1.02 0.76 -9.89
C PHE A 41 -2.15 -0.24 -10.21
N ASP A 42 -2.24 -0.66 -11.48
CA ASP A 42 -3.26 -1.60 -11.97
C ASP A 42 -3.16 -3.03 -11.41
N GLU A 43 -2.03 -3.37 -10.78
CA GLU A 43 -1.82 -4.63 -10.07
C GLU A 43 -2.22 -4.56 -8.60
N ILE A 44 -2.22 -3.34 -8.03
CA ILE A 44 -2.62 -3.06 -6.64
C ILE A 44 -4.14 -2.88 -6.58
N ASP A 45 -4.70 -2.03 -7.45
CA ASP A 45 -6.14 -1.89 -7.67
C ASP A 45 -6.57 -2.83 -8.81
N ASN A 46 -6.55 -4.14 -8.53
CA ASN A 46 -6.78 -5.16 -9.56
C ASN A 46 -8.24 -5.63 -9.65
N ALA A 47 -9.08 -5.33 -8.66
CA ALA A 47 -10.46 -5.78 -8.68
C ALA A 47 -11.24 -5.04 -9.78
N LYS A 48 -12.11 -5.76 -10.49
CA LYS A 48 -12.92 -5.19 -11.57
C LYS A 48 -13.73 -3.98 -11.09
N GLU A 49 -14.27 -4.06 -9.88
CA GLU A 49 -15.04 -2.97 -9.27
C GLU A 49 -14.17 -1.76 -8.87
N GLU A 50 -12.92 -1.98 -8.44
CA GLU A 50 -11.96 -0.92 -8.14
C GLU A 50 -11.58 -0.16 -9.41
N LYS A 51 -11.33 -0.87 -10.52
CA LYS A 51 -11.04 -0.26 -11.82
C LYS A 51 -12.21 0.52 -12.40
N GLU A 52 -13.43 0.03 -12.23
CA GLU A 52 -14.64 0.71 -12.72
C GLU A 52 -14.96 1.97 -11.91
N ARG A 53 -14.64 1.99 -10.61
CA ARG A 53 -14.94 3.12 -9.71
C ARG A 53 -13.77 4.07 -9.48
N GLY A 54 -12.54 3.68 -9.83
CA GLY A 54 -11.33 4.47 -9.62
C GLY A 54 -10.96 4.67 -8.15
N ILE A 55 -11.43 3.79 -7.26
CA ILE A 55 -11.16 3.85 -5.81
C ILE A 55 -10.73 2.48 -5.29
N THR A 56 -9.83 2.46 -4.32
CA THR A 56 -9.45 1.27 -3.56
C THR A 56 -10.61 0.82 -2.68
N ILE A 57 -11.00 -0.45 -2.78
CA ILE A 57 -12.13 -1.04 -2.03
C ILE A 57 -11.58 -2.03 -0.99
N SER A 58 -10.61 -2.84 -1.41
CA SER A 58 -9.98 -3.87 -0.60
C SER A 58 -8.58 -3.46 -0.16
N ALA A 59 -8.13 -3.97 0.99
CA ALA A 59 -6.78 -3.69 1.46
C ALA A 59 -5.77 -4.53 0.65
N SER A 60 -4.92 -3.87 -0.13
CA SER A 60 -3.94 -4.54 -0.98
C SER A 60 -2.59 -4.68 -0.27
N HIS A 61 -2.00 -5.86 -0.35
CA HIS A 61 -0.73 -6.17 0.29
C HIS A 61 0.38 -6.21 -0.76
N VAL A 62 1.41 -5.38 -0.57
CA VAL A 62 2.61 -5.37 -1.42
C VAL A 62 3.85 -5.53 -0.57
N GLU A 63 4.86 -6.20 -1.12
CA GLU A 63 6.14 -6.38 -0.44
C GLU A 63 7.23 -5.57 -1.14
N TYR A 64 8.10 -4.97 -0.35
CA TYR A 64 9.34 -4.36 -0.83
C TYR A 64 10.37 -4.38 0.29
N GLU A 65 11.62 -4.09 -0.06
CA GLU A 65 12.69 -4.06 0.92
C GLU A 65 13.56 -2.81 0.79
N SER A 66 14.32 -2.58 1.84
CA SER A 66 15.39 -1.60 1.91
C SER A 66 16.71 -2.29 2.24
N ALA A 67 17.79 -1.51 2.37
CA ALA A 67 19.06 -2.03 2.86
C ALA A 67 18.97 -2.71 4.24
N ARG A 68 18.03 -2.29 5.11
CA ARG A 68 17.98 -2.73 6.52
C ARG A 68 16.79 -3.62 6.87
N ARG A 69 15.67 -3.48 6.16
CA ARG A 69 14.37 -4.07 6.53
C ARG A 69 13.60 -4.61 5.33
N HIS A 70 12.78 -5.60 5.59
CA HIS A 70 11.71 -6.07 4.72
C HIS A 70 10.39 -5.44 5.16
N TYR A 71 9.60 -4.94 4.22
CA TYR A 71 8.31 -4.31 4.49
C TYR A 71 7.19 -5.08 3.83
N ALA A 72 6.18 -5.46 4.63
CA ALA A 72 4.86 -5.78 4.12
C ALA A 72 4.00 -4.52 4.23
N HIS A 73 3.54 -4.00 3.09
CA HIS A 73 2.81 -2.76 3.00
C HIS A 73 1.34 -3.02 2.68
N ILE A 74 0.47 -2.46 3.51
CA ILE A 74 -0.99 -2.55 3.38
C ILE A 74 -1.51 -1.22 2.83
N ASP A 75 -2.02 -1.23 1.61
CA ASP A 75 -2.68 -0.07 1.01
C ASP A 75 -4.15 -0.06 1.45
N CYS A 76 -4.53 0.92 2.28
CA CYS A 76 -5.89 1.00 2.83
C CYS A 76 -6.82 1.89 2.00
N PRO A 77 -8.12 1.52 1.90
CA PRO A 77 -9.11 2.37 1.25
C PRO A 77 -9.34 3.68 2.02
N GLY A 78 -9.57 4.77 1.30
CA GLY A 78 -9.79 6.10 1.87
C GLY A 78 -11.23 6.61 1.80
N HIS A 79 -12.12 5.90 1.11
CA HIS A 79 -13.51 6.29 0.93
C HIS A 79 -14.36 5.88 2.15
N ALA A 80 -15.29 6.74 2.56
CA ALA A 80 -16.04 6.60 3.81
C ALA A 80 -16.81 5.27 3.92
N ASP A 81 -17.37 4.79 2.80
CA ASP A 81 -18.11 3.53 2.75
C ASP A 81 -17.24 2.29 3.07
N TYR A 82 -15.91 2.40 2.95
CA TYR A 82 -14.96 1.30 3.12
C TYR A 82 -14.09 1.44 4.36
N ILE A 83 -14.48 2.28 5.32
CA ILE A 83 -13.78 2.45 6.61
C ILE A 83 -13.56 1.12 7.34
N LYS A 84 -14.50 0.17 7.25
CA LYS A 84 -14.35 -1.15 7.89
C LYS A 84 -13.11 -1.89 7.41
N ASN A 85 -12.85 -1.84 6.10
CA ASN A 85 -11.69 -2.50 5.50
C ASN A 85 -10.40 -1.77 5.90
N MET A 86 -10.44 -0.43 6.00
CA MET A 86 -9.34 0.36 6.52
C MET A 86 -9.01 0.02 7.98
N ILE A 87 -10.01 -0.17 8.86
CA ILE A 87 -9.79 -0.55 10.27
C ILE A 87 -9.08 -1.91 10.36
N THR A 88 -9.53 -2.90 9.58
CA THR A 88 -8.90 -4.22 9.55
C THR A 88 -7.48 -4.16 8.99
N GLY A 89 -7.22 -3.35 7.97
CA GLY A 89 -5.87 -3.12 7.46
C GLY A 89 -4.97 -2.42 8.48
N ALA A 90 -5.45 -1.36 9.12
CA ALA A 90 -4.70 -0.59 10.11
C ALA A 90 -4.33 -1.41 11.35
N SER A 91 -5.16 -2.36 11.78
CA SER A 91 -4.85 -3.24 12.92
C SER A 91 -3.63 -4.15 12.71
N GLN A 92 -3.19 -4.32 11.47
CA GLN A 92 -2.05 -5.16 11.11
C GLN A 92 -0.76 -4.34 10.96
N MET A 93 -0.83 -3.00 11.04
CA MET A 93 0.31 -2.12 10.79
C MET A 93 1.10 -1.84 12.08
N ASP A 94 2.42 -1.99 12.01
CA ASP A 94 3.35 -1.50 13.04
C ASP A 94 3.59 0.02 12.92
N GLY A 95 3.36 0.58 11.72
CA GLY A 95 3.45 2.00 11.43
C GLY A 95 2.64 2.41 10.21
N ALA A 96 2.10 3.63 10.21
CA ALA A 96 1.28 4.15 9.12
C ALA A 96 1.91 5.36 8.43
N ILE A 97 1.70 5.46 7.12
CA ILE A 97 2.06 6.59 6.27
C ILE A 97 0.77 7.36 6.00
N LEU A 98 0.61 8.51 6.63
CA LEU A 98 -0.54 9.39 6.42
C LEU A 98 -0.30 10.28 5.19
N LEU A 99 -1.19 10.19 4.20
CA LEU A 99 -1.16 11.03 3.01
C LEU A 99 -2.17 12.16 3.14
N VAL A 100 -1.68 13.37 2.91
CA VAL A 100 -2.45 14.61 2.88
C VAL A 100 -2.10 15.30 1.58
N ASP A 101 -3.12 15.53 0.74
CA ASP A 101 -2.94 16.31 -0.49
C ASP A 101 -2.74 17.80 -0.15
N ALA A 102 -2.01 18.52 -1.00
CA ALA A 102 -1.47 19.86 -0.71
C ALA A 102 -2.42 21.03 -1.02
#